data_AF-A0A208XR08-F1
#
_entry.id   AF-A0A208XR08-F1
#
_cell.length_a   1.000
_cell.length_b   1.000
_cell.length_c   1.000
_cell.angle_alpha   90.00
_cell.angle_beta   90.00
_cell.angle_gamma   90.00
#
_symmetry.space_group_name_H-M   'P 1'
#
loop_
_entity.id
_entity.type
_entity.pdbx_description
1 polymer ?
#
loop_
_entity_poly.entity_id
_entity_poly.type
_entity_poly.pdbx_seq_one_letter_code
_entity_poly.pdbx_strand_id
1 'polypeptide(L)'
;MAGLDKNTPLPTNIVVHRQSRTLEVAFDDGSSFRLPFELLRVYSPSAEVRGHGPGQETLQVGKRDVDLVSLEPVGNYAVQPTFSDGHSTGIYSWDILYALGRDQDRLWAEYLAALEAAGASRDPEPRDGMATTEVRREGKQ
;
A
#
# COMPACT_ATOMS: atom_id res chain seq x y z
N MET A 1 -20.08 -5.64 9.45
CA MET A 1 -19.05 -6.67 9.23
C MET A 1 -18.48 -6.41 7.84
N ALA A 2 -17.21 -6.02 7.75
CA ALA A 2 -16.60 -5.60 6.51
C ALA A 2 -16.65 -6.73 5.46
N GLY A 3 -17.20 -6.41 4.29
CA GLY A 3 -16.62 -6.82 3.01
C GLY A 3 -16.90 -8.21 2.46
N LEU A 4 -17.34 -9.22 3.23
CA LEU A 4 -17.40 -10.58 2.68
C LEU A 4 -18.54 -10.79 1.67
N ASP A 5 -18.34 -10.35 0.43
CA ASP A 5 -19.16 -10.74 -0.71
C ASP A 5 -18.95 -12.24 -0.94
N LYS A 6 -20.02 -13.01 -0.71
CA LYS A 6 -20.03 -14.47 -0.79
C LYS A 6 -19.70 -15.00 -2.19
N ASN A 7 -19.77 -14.14 -3.21
CA ASN A 7 -19.46 -14.50 -4.59
C ASN A 7 -18.02 -14.15 -4.98
N THR A 8 -17.22 -13.62 -4.06
CA THR A 8 -15.80 -13.36 -4.34
C THR A 8 -15.08 -14.69 -4.53
N PRO A 9 -14.32 -14.87 -5.62
CA PRO A 9 -13.39 -15.98 -5.75
C PRO A 9 -12.43 -16.03 -4.55
N LEU A 10 -12.07 -17.24 -4.14
CA LEU A 10 -11.12 -17.48 -3.06
C LEU A 10 -9.70 -17.50 -3.62
N PRO A 11 -8.71 -16.98 -2.86
CA PRO A 11 -7.33 -17.04 -3.28
C PRO A 11 -6.84 -18.49 -3.25
N THR A 12 -6.20 -18.90 -4.33
CA THR A 12 -5.53 -20.21 -4.47
C THR A 12 -4.03 -20.10 -4.22
N ASN A 13 -3.45 -18.92 -4.43
CA ASN A 13 -2.03 -18.67 -4.17
C ASN A 13 -1.79 -17.20 -3.81
N ILE A 14 -0.87 -16.95 -2.89
CA ILE A 14 -0.43 -15.61 -2.49
C ILE A 14 1.10 -15.60 -2.41
N VAL A 15 1.75 -14.74 -3.19
CA VAL A 15 3.21 -14.65 -3.26
C VAL A 15 3.67 -13.20 -3.07
N VAL A 16 4.60 -13.00 -2.14
CA VAL A 16 5.20 -11.68 -1.89
C VAL A 16 6.49 -11.55 -2.69
N HIS A 17 6.50 -10.70 -3.71
CA HIS A 17 7.69 -10.39 -4.50
C HIS A 17 8.34 -9.12 -3.96
N ARG A 18 9.27 -9.28 -3.01
CA ARG A 18 9.90 -8.13 -2.32
C ARG A 18 10.73 -7.24 -3.26
N GLN A 19 11.51 -7.81 -4.17
CA GLN A 19 12.36 -7.03 -5.08
C GLN A 19 11.54 -6.14 -6.03
N SER A 20 10.41 -6.63 -6.54
CA SER A 20 9.50 -5.85 -7.39
C SER A 20 8.44 -5.09 -6.62
N ARG A 21 8.43 -5.16 -5.28
CA ARG A 21 7.45 -4.55 -4.37
C ARG A 21 6.00 -4.83 -4.76
N THR A 22 5.70 -6.08 -5.07
CA THR A 22 4.36 -6.50 -5.53
C THR A 22 3.87 -7.72 -4.78
N LEU A 23 2.59 -7.71 -4.41
CA LEU A 23 1.85 -8.88 -3.93
C LEU A 23 1.15 -9.53 -5.12
N GLU A 24 1.47 -10.78 -5.40
CA GLU A 24 0.76 -11.59 -6.38
C GLU A 24 -0.33 -12.40 -5.68
N VAL A 25 -1.54 -12.34 -6.20
CA VAL A 25 -2.70 -13.09 -5.69
C VAL A 25 -3.36 -13.78 -6.87
N ALA A 26 -3.48 -15.11 -6.80
CA ALA A 26 -4.23 -15.91 -7.75
C ALA A 26 -5.51 -16.41 -7.10
N PHE A 27 -6.59 -16.49 -7.88
CA PHE A 27 -7.94 -16.82 -7.44
C PHE A 27 -8.46 -18.08 -8.15
N ASP A 28 -9.49 -18.74 -7.58
CA ASP A 28 -10.04 -19.99 -8.13
C ASP A 28 -10.82 -19.83 -9.44
N ASP A 29 -11.22 -18.61 -9.78
CA ASP A 29 -11.82 -18.27 -11.08
C ASP A 29 -10.79 -18.20 -12.22
N GLY A 30 -9.50 -18.38 -11.91
CA GLY A 30 -8.39 -18.27 -12.84
C GLY A 30 -7.81 -16.85 -12.95
N SER A 31 -8.38 -15.87 -12.25
CA SER A 31 -7.84 -14.51 -12.21
C SER A 31 -6.54 -14.47 -11.39
N SER A 32 -5.59 -13.65 -11.83
CA SER A 32 -4.35 -13.38 -11.10
C SER A 32 -3.98 -11.92 -11.22
N PHE A 33 -3.63 -11.31 -10.08
CA PHE A 33 -3.30 -9.90 -9.99
C PHE A 33 -1.94 -9.69 -9.35
N ARG A 34 -1.22 -8.65 -9.81
CA ARG A 34 0.03 -8.18 -9.22
C ARG A 34 -0.18 -6.78 -8.66
N LEU A 35 -0.45 -6.72 -7.37
CA LEU A 35 -0.78 -5.51 -6.64
C LEU A 35 0.51 -4.86 -6.11
N PRO A 36 0.87 -3.63 -6.55
CA PRO A 36 2.00 -2.92 -5.98
C PRO A 36 1.79 -2.65 -4.49
N PHE A 37 2.85 -2.72 -3.69
CA PHE A 37 2.77 -2.39 -2.25
C PHE A 37 2.29 -0.97 -2.01
N GLU A 38 2.70 -0.03 -2.87
CA GLU A 38 2.21 1.34 -2.86
C GLU A 38 0.68 1.39 -3.04
N LEU A 39 0.13 0.70 -4.03
CA LEU A 39 -1.31 0.66 -4.28
C LEU A 39 -2.06 0.12 -3.06
N LEU A 40 -1.59 -1.00 -2.50
CA LEU A 40 -2.16 -1.56 -1.26
C LEU A 40 -2.15 -0.48 -0.17
N ARG A 41 -0.99 0.15 0.07
CA ARG A 41 -0.84 1.12 1.16
C ARG A 41 -1.70 2.36 1.01
N VAL A 42 -1.82 2.92 -0.20
CA VAL A 42 -2.58 4.15 -0.44
C VAL A 42 -4.09 3.92 -0.44
N TYR A 43 -4.54 2.70 -0.78
CA TYR A 43 -5.94 2.27 -0.70
C TYR A 43 -6.24 1.36 0.50
N SER A 44 -5.44 1.46 1.56
CA SER A 44 -5.59 0.62 2.75
C SER A 44 -7.00 0.74 3.35
N PRO A 45 -7.63 -0.37 3.78
CA PRO A 45 -9.00 -0.36 4.31
C PRO A 45 -9.12 0.16 5.75
N SER A 46 -8.01 0.55 6.38
CA SER A 46 -7.99 1.14 7.72
C SER A 46 -8.82 2.43 7.80
N ALA A 47 -9.40 2.69 8.97
CA ALA A 47 -10.13 3.94 9.25
C ALA A 47 -9.26 5.19 9.06
N GLU A 48 -7.94 5.09 9.31
CA GLU A 48 -6.98 6.17 9.10
C GLU A 48 -6.85 6.60 7.63
N VAL A 49 -7.12 5.68 6.69
CA VAL A 49 -7.00 5.96 5.25
C VAL A 49 -8.37 6.24 4.64
N ARG A 50 -9.39 5.46 4.99
CA ARG A 50 -10.77 5.63 4.48
C ARG A 50 -11.55 6.78 5.12
N GLY A 51 -11.12 7.27 6.29
CA GLY A 51 -11.90 8.22 7.08
C GLY A 51 -13.18 7.60 7.64
N HIS A 52 -14.09 8.42 8.18
CA HIS A 52 -15.33 7.98 8.79
C HIS A 52 -16.54 7.97 7.83
N GLY A 53 -16.32 8.21 6.53
CA GLY A 53 -17.36 8.15 5.50
C GLY A 53 -16.83 8.45 4.08
N PRO A 54 -17.65 8.22 3.04
CA PRO A 54 -17.27 8.50 1.64
C PRO A 54 -16.82 9.96 1.49
N GLY A 55 -15.65 10.19 0.88
CA GLY A 55 -15.09 11.53 0.69
C GLY A 55 -14.32 12.11 1.89
N GLN A 56 -14.16 11.34 2.98
CA GLN A 56 -13.24 11.68 4.09
C GLN A 56 -11.91 10.93 4.00
N GLU A 57 -11.62 10.35 2.83
CA GLU A 57 -10.41 9.61 2.56
C GLU A 57 -9.21 10.55 2.66
N THR A 58 -8.18 10.13 3.39
CA THR A 58 -6.96 10.93 3.51
C THR A 58 -5.99 10.51 2.41
N LEU A 59 -5.70 11.44 1.49
CA LEU A 59 -4.71 11.22 0.43
C LEU A 59 -3.36 10.85 1.04
N GLN A 60 -2.86 9.67 0.68
CA GLN A 60 -1.58 9.16 1.16
C GLN A 60 -0.46 9.61 0.22
N VAL A 61 0.55 10.32 0.73
CA VAL A 61 1.66 10.88 -0.05
C VAL A 61 3.00 10.27 0.37
N GLY A 62 4.02 10.34 -0.49
CA GLY A 62 5.36 9.86 -0.16
C GLY A 62 5.48 8.34 0.03
N LYS A 63 4.59 7.54 -0.57
CA LYS A 63 4.48 6.09 -0.36
C LYS A 63 5.12 5.23 -1.46
N ARG A 64 5.78 5.83 -2.44
CA ARG A 64 6.43 5.12 -3.57
C ARG A 64 7.38 4.01 -3.13
N ASP A 65 8.09 4.23 -2.03
CA ASP A 65 9.10 3.32 -1.50
C ASP A 65 8.61 2.45 -0.35
N VAL A 66 7.30 2.35 -0.14
CA VAL A 66 6.76 1.49 0.92
C VAL A 66 7.06 0.03 0.60
N ASP A 67 7.49 -0.69 1.62
CA ASP A 67 7.85 -2.10 1.57
C ASP A 67 6.93 -2.91 2.49
N LEU A 68 6.81 -4.20 2.21
CA LEU A 68 6.04 -5.13 3.03
C LEU A 68 6.95 -5.84 4.04
N VAL A 69 6.74 -5.59 5.33
CA VAL A 69 7.49 -6.19 6.43
C VAL A 69 7.01 -7.62 6.70
N SER A 70 5.69 -7.81 6.81
CA SER A 70 5.06 -9.11 7.01
C SER A 70 3.66 -9.13 6.37
N LEU A 71 3.13 -10.34 6.16
CA LEU A 71 1.78 -10.56 5.68
C LEU A 71 1.18 -11.71 6.50
N GLU A 72 0.28 -11.38 7.42
CA GLU A 72 -0.29 -12.36 8.34
C GLU A 72 -1.70 -12.76 7.90
N PRO A 73 -2.04 -14.07 7.91
CA PRO A 73 -3.41 -14.50 7.62
C PRO A 73 -4.35 -14.09 8.76
N VAL A 74 -5.55 -13.62 8.39
CA VAL A 74 -6.63 -13.31 9.33
C VAL A 74 -7.78 -14.27 9.08
N GLY A 75 -7.83 -15.34 9.87
CA GLY A 75 -8.78 -16.44 9.67
C GLY A 75 -8.63 -17.05 8.26
N ASN A 76 -9.76 -17.32 7.61
CA ASN A 76 -9.80 -17.88 6.25
C ASN A 76 -10.29 -16.88 5.19
N TYR A 77 -10.29 -15.58 5.50
CA TYR A 77 -11.03 -14.59 4.71
C TYR A 77 -10.23 -13.33 4.34
N ALA A 78 -9.04 -13.15 4.91
CA ALA A 78 -8.24 -11.94 4.73
C ALA A 78 -6.75 -12.17 5.05
N VAL A 79 -5.96 -11.16 4.69
CA VAL A 79 -4.58 -10.96 5.17
C VAL A 79 -4.41 -9.57 5.78
N GLN A 80 -3.49 -9.46 6.72
CA GLN A 80 -3.08 -8.21 7.35
C GLN A 80 -1.60 -7.95 7.02
N PRO A 81 -1.31 -7.05 6.06
CA PRO A 81 0.03 -6.59 5.78
C PRO A 81 0.54 -5.63 6.87
N THR A 82 1.81 -5.79 7.25
CA THR A 82 2.58 -4.77 7.96
C THR A 82 3.50 -4.09 6.97
N PHE A 83 3.42 -2.77 6.86
CA PHE A 83 4.21 -1.94 5.96
C PHE A 83 5.42 -1.32 6.66
N SER A 84 6.46 -0.99 5.88
CA SER A 84 7.71 -0.40 6.38
C SER A 84 7.57 1.01 6.95
N ASP A 85 6.47 1.70 6.65
CA ASP A 85 6.13 3.00 7.22
C ASP A 85 5.43 2.91 8.58
N GLY A 86 5.33 1.70 9.15
CA GLY A 86 4.71 1.42 10.45
C GLY A 86 3.22 1.10 10.38
N HIS A 87 2.60 1.17 9.20
CA HIS A 87 1.18 0.86 9.04
C HIS A 87 0.92 -0.65 9.16
N SER A 88 0.05 -1.07 10.08
CA SER A 88 -0.24 -2.50 10.31
C SER A 88 -1.71 -2.79 10.62
N THR A 89 -2.60 -1.80 10.50
CA THR A 89 -4.01 -1.92 10.93
C THR A 89 -4.97 -2.35 9.81
N GLY A 90 -4.50 -2.41 8.56
CA GLY A 90 -5.35 -2.68 7.39
C GLY A 90 -5.60 -4.17 7.21
N ILE A 91 -6.87 -4.60 7.27
CA ILE A 91 -7.26 -5.98 6.98
C ILE A 91 -7.80 -6.06 5.54
N TYR A 92 -7.07 -6.77 4.68
CA TYR A 92 -7.40 -6.94 3.27
C TYR A 92 -8.12 -8.26 3.10
N SER A 93 -9.44 -8.21 3.10
CA SER A 93 -10.27 -9.35 2.74
C SER A 93 -10.11 -9.71 1.27
N TRP A 94 -10.48 -10.96 0.93
CA TRP A 94 -10.36 -11.46 -0.45
C TRP A 94 -11.11 -10.59 -1.46
N ASP A 95 -12.28 -10.06 -1.09
CA ASP A 95 -13.06 -9.13 -1.92
C ASP A 95 -12.30 -7.84 -2.21
N ILE A 96 -11.59 -7.30 -1.21
CA ILE A 96 -10.77 -6.10 -1.36
C ILE A 96 -9.60 -6.38 -2.29
N LEU A 97 -8.87 -7.48 -2.10
CA LEU A 97 -7.75 -7.83 -2.97
C LEU A 97 -8.20 -8.06 -4.42
N TYR A 98 -9.34 -8.73 -4.60
CA TYR A 98 -9.93 -8.95 -5.92
C TYR A 98 -10.35 -7.63 -6.57
N ALA A 99 -11.05 -6.76 -5.82
CA ALA A 99 -11.47 -5.45 -6.31
C ALA A 99 -10.26 -4.56 -6.66
N LEU A 100 -9.24 -4.50 -5.80
CA LEU A 100 -8.01 -3.76 -6.07
C LEU A 100 -7.31 -4.26 -7.34
N GLY A 101 -7.30 -5.57 -7.57
CA GLY A 101 -6.72 -6.16 -8.78
C GLY A 101 -7.51 -5.86 -10.04
N ARG A 102 -8.84 -6.03 -9.98
CA ARG A 102 -9.75 -5.77 -11.11
C ARG A 102 -9.76 -4.29 -11.50
N ASP A 103 -9.76 -3.39 -10.51
CA ASP A 103 -9.88 -1.95 -10.68
C ASP A 103 -8.54 -1.21 -10.63
N GLN A 104 -7.41 -1.95 -10.66
CA GLN A 104 -6.06 -1.43 -10.44
C GLN A 104 -5.74 -0.19 -11.27
N ASP A 105 -5.94 -0.24 -12.60
CA ASP A 105 -5.60 0.88 -13.49
C ASP A 105 -6.43 2.12 -13.22
N ARG A 106 -7.74 1.95 -12.91
CA ARG A 106 -8.65 3.05 -12.60
C ARG A 106 -8.27 3.71 -11.29
N LEU A 107 -8.11 2.93 -10.23
CA LEU A 107 -7.71 3.41 -8.92
C LEU A 107 -6.35 4.10 -8.99
N TRP A 108 -5.42 3.53 -9.75
CA TRP A 108 -4.11 4.14 -9.93
C TRP A 108 -4.17 5.51 -10.62
N ALA A 109 -4.97 5.64 -11.68
CA ALA A 109 -5.18 6.93 -12.33
C ALA A 109 -5.84 7.96 -11.40
N GLU A 110 -6.83 7.55 -10.61
CA GLU A 110 -7.49 8.40 -9.60
C GLU A 110 -6.49 8.90 -8.55
N TYR A 111 -5.62 8.01 -8.06
CA TYR A 111 -4.57 8.36 -7.11
C TYR A 111 -3.58 9.40 -7.67
N LEU A 112 -3.09 9.18 -8.89
CA LEU A 112 -2.16 10.12 -9.54
C LEU A 112 -2.79 11.50 -9.78
N ALA A 113 -4.06 11.54 -10.22
CA ALA A 113 -4.79 12.78 -10.40
C ALA A 113 -5.00 13.53 -9.07
N ALA A 114 -5.29 12.81 -7.98
CA ALA A 114 -5.43 13.40 -6.66
C ALA A 114 -4.11 14.01 -6.15
N LEU A 115 -2.98 13.35 -6.39
CA LEU A 115 -1.65 13.90 -6.06
C LEU A 115 -1.35 15.17 -6.85
N GLU A 116 -1.61 15.17 -8.16
CA GLU A 116 -1.41 16.35 -9.01
C GLU A 116 -2.27 17.53 -8.53
N ALA A 117 -3.56 17.30 -8.27
CA ALA A 117 -4.48 18.32 -7.79
C ALA A 117 -4.08 18.90 -6.41
N ALA A 118 -3.44 18.08 -5.56
CA ALA A 118 -2.95 18.49 -4.25
C ALA A 118 -1.53 19.11 -4.30
N GLY A 119 -0.85 19.09 -5.45
CA GLY A 119 0.57 19.46 -5.56
C GLY A 119 1.50 18.55 -4.74
N ALA A 120 1.08 17.31 -4.49
CA ALA A 120 1.81 16.33 -3.70
C ALA A 120 2.62 15.35 -4.57
N SER A 121 3.50 14.57 -3.94
CA SER A 121 4.35 13.59 -4.62
C SER A 121 4.16 12.18 -4.07
N ARG A 122 4.40 11.20 -4.94
CA ARG A 122 4.55 9.79 -4.55
C ARG A 122 5.89 9.54 -3.86
N ASP A 123 6.92 10.24 -4.33
CA ASP A 123 8.27 10.11 -3.82
C ASP A 123 8.32 10.63 -2.37
N PRO A 124 8.99 9.90 -1.46
CA PRO A 124 9.14 10.37 -0.09
C PRO A 124 9.91 11.70 -0.09
N GLU A 125 9.50 12.64 0.75
CA GLU A 125 10.28 13.86 0.93
C GLU A 125 11.68 13.48 1.45
N PRO A 126 12.75 14.16 0.98
CA PRO A 126 14.06 13.99 1.56
C PRO A 126 13.94 14.26 3.06
N ARG A 127 14.37 13.31 3.89
CA ARG A 127 14.48 13.56 5.33
C ARG A 127 15.51 14.66 5.53
N ASP A 128 15.07 15.90 5.71
CA ASP A 128 15.91 17.00 6.14
C ASP A 128 16.39 16.66 7.57
N GLY A 129 17.59 16.08 7.67
CA GLY A 129 18.02 15.46 8.93
C GLY A 129 19.33 14.69 8.95
N MET A 130 20.15 14.72 7.89
CA MET A 130 21.57 14.42 8.01
C MET A 130 22.37 15.54 7.35
N ALA A 131 22.47 16.66 8.06
CA ALA A 131 23.57 17.58 7.87
C ALA A 131 24.86 16.79 8.15
N THR A 132 25.53 16.33 7.08
CA THR A 132 26.95 15.98 7.17
C THR A 132 27.69 17.29 7.39
N THR A 133 27.73 17.77 8.62
CA THR A 133 28.68 18.81 8.99
C THR A 133 30.03 18.12 9.10
N GLU A 134 30.67 17.90 7.95
CA GLU A 134 32.11 17.74 7.89
C GLU A 134 32.74 19.07 8.32
N VAL A 135 32.89 19.27 9.62
CA VAL A 135 33.83 20.25 10.15
C VAL A 135 35.21 19.72 9.80
N ARG A 136 35.75 20.16 8.65
CA ARG A 136 37.18 20.09 8.36
C ARG A 136 37.92 20.80 9.48
N ARG A 137 38.49 20.03 10.41
CA ARG A 137 39.58 20.51 11.26
C ARG A 137 40.84 20.53 10.40
N GLU A 138 41.12 21.64 9.74
CA GLU A 138 42.49 21.94 9.35
C GLU A 138 43.22 22.47 10.59
N GLY A 139 44.04 21.61 11.18
CA GLY A 139 45.08 22.00 12.11
C GLY A 139 46.40 22.19 11.38
N LYS A 140 47.20 23.10 11.94
CA LYS A 140 48.60 23.45 11.62
C LYS A 140 48.80 24.21 10.29
N GLN A 141 49.58 25.29 10.28
CA GLN A 141 50.82 25.53 11.03
C GLN A 141 51.05 27.00 11.36
#